data_AF-A0A4R2L1Y6-F1
#
_entry.id   AF-A0A4R2L1Y6-F1
#
_cell.length_a   1.000
_cell.length_b   1.000
_cell.length_c   1.000
_cell.angle_alpha   90.00
_cell.angle_beta   90.00
_cell.angle_gamma   90.00
#
_symmetry.space_group_name_H-M   'P 1'
#
loop_
_entity.id
_entity.type
_entity.pdbx_description
1 polymer ?
#
loop_
_entity_poly.entity_id
_entity_poly.type
_entity_poly.pdbx_seq_one_letter_code
_entity_poly.pdbx_strand_id
1 'polypeptide(L)'
;MGVRCSISRKKKKRLYRRLFSVLLIILMITGIIFCIDYLTKPTFTVCIDPGHGGYDTGAFNKEFNVAEKDLVLDIALRVGEILKDKNIHVVYTRDTDHVPWTTQNKSLKGRSKIANDVGADIFISIHANYFKDSSKVKGTEVWCRFKNTESENLAKEISDKFKNIGFTKNRGLRYERDKGLYVLRNTNGVAVLVELGYLSNVQDTEILISEEGKKGYANAISEAIMNYRDNQEKSREKQYSEEVSVSKADVVIKKVTVLEDEK
;
A
#
# COMPACT_ATOMS: atom_id res chain seq x y z
N MET A 1 34.88 -60.57 24.66
CA MET A 1 35.32 -59.38 25.43
C MET A 1 34.46 -58.20 25.01
N GLY A 2 33.57 -57.71 25.88
CA GLY A 2 32.69 -56.58 25.58
C GLY A 2 32.75 -55.56 26.71
N VAL A 3 33.56 -54.51 26.55
CA VAL A 3 33.68 -53.44 27.55
C VAL A 3 32.45 -52.54 27.43
N ARG A 4 31.43 -52.77 28.26
CA ARG A 4 30.31 -51.83 28.42
C ARG A 4 30.80 -50.58 29.17
N CYS A 5 31.14 -49.54 28.41
CA CYS A 5 31.51 -48.23 28.93
C CYS A 5 30.31 -47.58 29.63
N SER A 6 30.22 -47.68 30.96
CA SER A 6 29.15 -47.04 31.74
C SER A 6 29.49 -45.56 31.97
N ILE A 7 28.71 -44.66 31.35
CA ILE A 7 28.86 -43.23 31.56
C ILE A 7 28.37 -42.89 32.98
N SER A 8 29.29 -42.41 33.83
CA SER A 8 29.02 -41.96 35.19
C SER A 8 27.79 -41.04 35.31
N ARG A 9 26.97 -41.24 36.34
CA ARG A 9 25.81 -40.37 36.68
C ARG A 9 26.18 -38.87 36.71
N LYS A 10 27.42 -38.52 37.11
CA LYS A 10 27.92 -37.13 37.10
C LYS A 10 28.09 -36.59 35.67
N LYS A 11 28.58 -37.41 34.72
CA LYS A 11 28.71 -37.04 33.31
C LYS A 11 27.33 -36.84 32.66
N LYS A 12 26.35 -37.69 32.96
CA LYS A 12 24.96 -37.52 32.49
C LYS A 12 24.32 -36.23 33.00
N LYS A 13 24.44 -35.91 34.30
CA LYS A 13 23.92 -34.64 34.86
C LYS A 13 24.57 -33.41 34.22
N ARG A 14 25.88 -33.43 33.97
CA ARG A 14 26.59 -32.34 33.25
C ARG A 14 26.10 -32.20 31.81
N LEU A 15 25.88 -33.32 31.12
CA LEU A 15 25.33 -33.32 29.76
C LEU A 15 23.91 -32.72 29.73
N TYR A 16 23.01 -33.17 30.62
CA TYR A 16 21.65 -32.61 30.70
C TYR A 16 21.64 -31.12 31.05
N ARG A 17 22.51 -30.64 31.95
CA ARG A 17 22.64 -29.20 32.23
C ARG A 17 23.09 -28.42 30.99
N ARG A 18 24.05 -28.94 30.22
CA ARG A 18 24.47 -28.30 28.95
C ARG A 18 23.36 -28.29 27.92
N LEU A 19 22.65 -29.42 27.74
CA LEU A 19 21.52 -29.51 26.81
C LEU A 19 20.39 -28.55 27.21
N PHE A 20 20.08 -28.45 28.50
CA PHE A 20 19.09 -27.51 29.03
C PHE A 20 19.51 -26.04 28.82
N SER A 21 20.77 -25.70 29.07
CA SER A 21 21.29 -24.35 28.79
C SER A 21 21.25 -24.02 27.29
N VAL A 22 21.58 -24.96 26.41
CA VAL A 22 21.48 -24.78 24.95
C VAL A 22 20.03 -24.55 24.53
N LEU A 23 19.08 -25.32 25.07
CA LEU A 23 17.65 -25.13 24.80
C LEU A 23 17.16 -23.74 25.24
N LEU A 24 17.56 -23.27 26.44
CA LEU A 24 17.21 -21.91 26.90
C LEU A 24 17.78 -20.82 25.99
N ILE A 25 19.02 -20.98 25.52
CA ILE A 25 19.64 -20.03 24.58
C ILE A 25 18.87 -20.03 23.25
N ILE A 26 18.48 -21.20 22.74
CA ILE A 26 17.66 -21.30 21.51
C ILE A 26 16.33 -20.58 21.71
N LEU A 27 15.61 -20.83 22.80
CA LEU A 27 14.34 -20.17 23.10
C LEU A 27 14.48 -18.65 23.21
N MET A 28 15.56 -18.18 23.84
CA MET A 28 15.84 -16.75 23.96
C MET A 28 16.16 -16.12 22.60
N ILE A 29 16.98 -16.78 21.77
CA ILE A 29 17.29 -16.33 20.41
C ILE A 29 16.01 -16.30 19.56
N THR A 30 15.16 -17.33 19.62
CA THR A 30 13.89 -17.33 18.88
C THR A 30 12.95 -16.23 19.36
N GLY A 31 12.91 -15.95 20.66
CA GLY A 31 12.13 -14.84 21.21
C GLY A 31 12.63 -13.48 20.76
N ILE A 32 13.96 -13.29 20.69
CA ILE A 32 14.58 -12.07 20.15
C ILE A 32 14.28 -11.93 18.66
N ILE A 33 14.43 -12.98 17.86
CA ILE A 33 14.11 -12.96 16.42
C ILE A 33 12.64 -12.59 16.21
N PHE A 34 11.72 -13.21 16.94
CA PHE A 34 10.30 -12.89 16.88
C PHE A 34 10.00 -11.45 17.29
N CYS A 35 10.65 -10.94 18.35
CA CYS A 35 10.51 -9.56 18.79
C CYS A 35 11.03 -8.57 17.73
N ILE A 36 12.18 -8.85 17.13
CA ILE A 36 12.73 -8.06 16.03
C ILE A 36 11.75 -8.07 14.85
N ASP A 37 11.30 -9.24 14.40
CA ASP A 37 10.34 -9.37 13.29
C ASP A 37 9.07 -8.55 13.57
N TYR A 38 8.50 -8.69 14.77
CA TYR A 38 7.32 -7.93 15.20
C TYR A 38 7.56 -6.40 15.19
N LEU A 39 8.73 -5.95 15.66
CA LEU A 39 9.10 -4.53 15.69
C LEU A 39 9.46 -3.97 14.32
N THR A 40 9.90 -4.82 13.38
CA THR A 40 10.29 -4.43 12.01
C THR A 40 9.18 -4.64 10.98
N LYS A 41 8.04 -5.23 11.36
CA LYS A 41 6.93 -5.47 10.45
C LYS A 41 6.36 -4.14 9.96
N PRO A 42 6.19 -3.94 8.63
CA PRO A 42 5.55 -2.75 8.11
C PRO A 42 4.16 -2.56 8.72
N THR A 43 3.90 -1.37 9.24
CA THR A 43 2.62 -0.99 9.86
C THR A 43 1.66 -0.34 8.87
N PHE A 44 2.13 -0.04 7.65
CA PHE A 44 1.38 0.63 6.61
C PHE A 44 1.28 -0.26 5.37
N THR A 45 0.05 -0.56 4.94
CA THR A 45 -0.24 -1.46 3.82
C THR A 45 -0.82 -0.69 2.63
N VAL A 46 -0.22 -0.88 1.46
CA VAL A 46 -0.68 -0.30 0.20
C VAL A 46 -1.08 -1.42 -0.74
N CYS A 47 -2.37 -1.45 -1.10
CA CYS A 47 -2.89 -2.31 -2.15
C CYS A 47 -2.86 -1.59 -3.50
N ILE A 48 -2.02 -2.05 -4.42
CA ILE A 48 -1.88 -1.53 -5.77
C ILE A 48 -2.71 -2.40 -6.73
N ASP A 49 -3.61 -1.77 -7.46
CA ASP A 49 -4.54 -2.41 -8.36
C ASP A 49 -4.28 -2.00 -9.81
N PRO A 50 -3.40 -2.70 -10.55
CA PRO A 50 -3.33 -2.50 -11.99
C PRO A 50 -4.64 -2.98 -12.64
N GLY A 51 -5.36 -2.04 -13.24
CA GLY A 51 -6.67 -2.25 -13.86
C GLY A 51 -6.67 -3.37 -14.91
N HIS A 52 -7.84 -3.97 -15.19
CA HIS A 52 -7.99 -4.99 -16.23
C HIS A 52 -7.07 -6.23 -16.02
N GLY A 53 -6.70 -6.96 -17.08
CA GLY A 53 -5.81 -8.12 -17.02
C GLY A 53 -6.45 -9.40 -17.53
N GLY A 54 -5.61 -10.29 -18.07
CA GLY A 54 -6.02 -11.54 -18.69
C GLY A 54 -6.94 -11.29 -19.88
N TYR A 55 -8.19 -11.75 -19.75
CA TYR A 55 -9.22 -11.63 -20.79
C TYR A 55 -9.69 -10.19 -21.03
N ASP A 56 -9.48 -9.29 -20.07
CA ASP A 56 -9.89 -7.89 -20.16
C ASP A 56 -8.67 -7.06 -20.58
N THR A 57 -8.66 -6.60 -21.84
CA THR A 57 -7.58 -5.77 -22.38
C THR A 57 -7.59 -4.34 -21.84
N GLY A 58 -8.73 -3.90 -21.29
CA GLY A 58 -9.03 -2.48 -21.17
C GLY A 58 -9.03 -1.78 -22.53
N ALA A 59 -8.74 -0.49 -22.52
CA ALA A 59 -8.54 0.29 -23.73
C ALA A 59 -7.37 -0.24 -24.57
N PHE A 60 -7.50 -0.14 -25.90
CA PHE A 60 -6.46 -0.59 -26.83
C PHE A 60 -6.16 0.49 -27.86
N ASN A 61 -4.90 0.93 -27.90
CA ASN A 61 -4.39 1.77 -28.97
C ASN A 61 -3.83 0.89 -30.10
N LYS A 62 -4.49 0.91 -31.26
CA LYS A 62 -4.10 0.12 -32.44
C LYS A 62 -2.84 0.62 -33.13
N GLU A 63 -2.61 1.93 -33.14
CA GLU A 63 -1.49 2.58 -33.83
C GLU A 63 -0.16 2.23 -33.16
N PHE A 64 -0.13 2.27 -31.82
CA PHE A 64 1.04 1.95 -31.02
C PHE A 64 1.09 0.48 -30.57
N ASN A 65 0.04 -0.30 -30.86
CA ASN A 65 -0.15 -1.68 -30.40
C ASN A 65 0.01 -1.84 -28.88
N VAL A 66 -0.72 -1.02 -28.13
CA VAL A 66 -0.65 -0.97 -26.66
C VAL A 66 -2.02 -1.23 -26.04
N ALA A 67 -2.09 -2.25 -25.18
CA ALA A 67 -3.23 -2.50 -24.33
C ALA A 67 -3.05 -1.84 -22.96
N GLU A 68 -4.14 -1.26 -22.44
CA GLU A 68 -4.17 -0.64 -21.12
C GLU A 68 -3.68 -1.61 -20.04
N LYS A 69 -4.15 -2.86 -20.07
CA LYS A 69 -3.77 -3.87 -19.07
C LYS A 69 -2.26 -4.07 -18.91
N ASP A 70 -1.49 -3.95 -19.99
CA ASP A 70 -0.05 -4.20 -20.00
C ASP A 70 0.68 -2.94 -19.52
N LEU A 71 0.26 -1.78 -20.01
CA LEU A 71 0.78 -0.48 -19.61
C LEU A 71 0.62 -0.24 -18.11
N VAL A 72 -0.59 -0.45 -17.57
CA VAL A 72 -0.88 -0.18 -16.16
C VAL A 72 -0.22 -1.20 -15.23
N LEU A 73 0.02 -2.43 -15.70
CA LEU A 73 0.78 -3.43 -14.96
C LEU A 73 2.25 -3.00 -14.80
N ASP A 74 2.90 -2.56 -15.89
CA ASP A 74 4.28 -2.06 -15.86
C ASP A 74 4.43 -0.91 -14.84
N ILE A 75 3.58 0.10 -14.93
CA ILE A 75 3.62 1.25 -14.02
C ILE A 75 3.32 0.84 -12.57
N ALA A 76 2.33 -0.04 -12.34
CA ALA A 76 2.02 -0.54 -11.00
C ALA A 76 3.19 -1.30 -10.36
N LEU A 77 3.88 -2.15 -11.12
CA LEU A 77 5.06 -2.87 -10.63
C LEU A 77 6.18 -1.90 -10.27
N ARG A 78 6.40 -0.85 -11.07
CA ARG A 78 7.37 0.21 -10.74
C ARG A 78 7.00 0.97 -9.48
N VAL A 79 5.73 1.31 -9.28
CA VAL A 79 5.26 1.93 -8.03
C VAL A 79 5.63 1.05 -6.84
N GLY A 80 5.23 -0.23 -6.86
CA GLY A 80 5.50 -1.09 -5.72
C GLY A 80 6.99 -1.36 -5.51
N GLU A 81 7.81 -1.40 -6.55
CA GLU A 81 9.27 -1.50 -6.41
C GLU A 81 9.87 -0.30 -5.64
N ILE A 82 9.40 0.92 -5.92
CA ILE A 82 9.82 2.12 -5.19
C ILE A 82 9.42 2.05 -3.71
N LEU A 83 8.28 1.43 -3.41
CA LEU A 83 7.72 1.36 -2.05
C LEU A 83 8.29 0.22 -1.18
N LYS A 84 8.85 -0.85 -1.77
CA LYS A 84 9.32 -2.06 -1.03
C LYS A 84 10.28 -1.75 0.12
N ASP A 85 11.25 -0.86 -0.11
CA ASP A 85 12.29 -0.53 0.89
C ASP A 85 11.90 0.65 1.79
N LYS A 86 10.61 0.98 1.87
CA LYS A 86 10.12 2.17 2.57
C LYS A 86 9.27 1.81 3.79
N ASN A 87 9.45 0.64 4.39
CA ASN A 87 8.61 0.19 5.50
C ASN A 87 7.10 0.19 5.14
N ILE A 88 6.79 -0.14 3.87
CA ILE A 88 5.43 -0.25 3.35
C ILE A 88 5.22 -1.70 2.92
N HIS A 89 4.14 -2.31 3.40
CA HIS A 89 3.69 -3.60 2.89
C HIS A 89 2.93 -3.40 1.57
N VAL A 90 3.54 -3.76 0.46
CA VAL A 90 2.91 -3.69 -0.87
C VAL A 90 2.17 -4.99 -1.15
N VAL A 91 0.88 -4.86 -1.50
CA VAL A 91 0.02 -5.96 -1.97
C VAL A 91 -0.48 -5.60 -3.36
N TYR A 92 -0.49 -6.55 -4.29
CA TYR A 92 -1.05 -6.36 -5.62
C TYR A 92 -2.37 -7.10 -5.78
N THR A 93 -3.34 -6.52 -6.48
CA THR A 93 -4.51 -7.29 -6.94
C THR A 93 -4.16 -8.26 -8.07
N ARG A 94 -3.11 -7.91 -8.85
CA ARG A 94 -2.37 -8.77 -9.78
C ARG A 94 -0.98 -8.18 -10.01
N ASP A 95 0.02 -9.03 -10.15
CA ASP A 95 1.42 -8.70 -10.46
C ASP A 95 1.89 -9.31 -11.81
N THR A 96 0.95 -9.97 -12.51
CA THR A 96 1.12 -10.53 -13.84
C THR A 96 -0.12 -10.21 -14.70
N ASP A 97 -0.14 -10.65 -15.96
CA ASP A 97 -1.34 -10.59 -16.81
C ASP A 97 -2.36 -11.70 -16.49
N HIS A 98 -2.17 -12.45 -15.41
CA HIS A 98 -3.15 -13.44 -14.96
C HIS A 98 -4.13 -12.81 -13.96
N VAL A 99 -5.43 -13.02 -14.18
CA VAL A 99 -6.49 -12.69 -13.21
C VAL A 99 -7.32 -13.92 -12.87
N PRO A 100 -7.68 -14.15 -11.60
CA PRO A 100 -8.45 -15.33 -11.20
C PRO A 100 -9.96 -15.21 -11.46
N TRP A 101 -10.41 -14.10 -12.05
CA TRP A 101 -11.83 -13.80 -12.24
C TRP A 101 -12.28 -14.03 -13.68
N THR A 102 -13.51 -14.50 -13.86
CA THR A 102 -14.06 -14.83 -15.19
C THR A 102 -15.03 -13.78 -15.74
N THR A 103 -15.37 -12.75 -14.97
CA THR A 103 -16.30 -11.67 -15.38
C THR A 103 -15.89 -10.36 -14.72
N GLN A 104 -16.27 -9.24 -15.34
CA GLN A 104 -15.97 -7.91 -14.81
C GLN A 104 -16.53 -7.70 -13.39
N ASN A 105 -17.77 -8.15 -13.12
CA ASN A 105 -18.38 -8.04 -11.79
C ASN A 105 -17.59 -8.83 -10.73
N LYS A 106 -17.14 -10.05 -11.05
CA LYS A 106 -16.27 -10.83 -10.14
C LYS A 106 -14.91 -10.14 -9.94
N SER A 107 -14.36 -9.56 -10.99
CA SER A 107 -13.09 -8.80 -10.96
C SER A 107 -13.19 -7.61 -10.00
N LEU A 108 -14.19 -6.74 -10.19
CA LEU A 108 -14.37 -5.56 -9.34
C LEU A 108 -14.59 -5.92 -7.87
N LYS A 109 -15.37 -6.97 -7.58
CA LYS A 109 -15.57 -7.48 -6.21
C LYS A 109 -14.28 -8.06 -5.62
N GLY A 110 -13.55 -8.83 -6.40
CA GLY A 110 -12.31 -9.47 -5.99
C GLY A 110 -11.22 -8.46 -5.63
N ARG A 111 -11.05 -7.41 -6.42
CA ARG A 111 -10.05 -6.35 -6.19
C ARG A 111 -10.28 -5.63 -4.87
N SER A 112 -11.50 -5.15 -4.62
CA SER A 112 -11.85 -4.55 -3.32
C SER A 112 -11.72 -5.54 -2.17
N LYS A 113 -12.09 -6.82 -2.39
CA LYS A 113 -11.94 -7.85 -1.37
C LYS A 113 -10.47 -8.05 -0.98
N ILE A 114 -9.54 -8.13 -1.94
CA ILE A 114 -8.10 -8.24 -1.66
C ILE A 114 -7.64 -7.08 -0.76
N ALA A 115 -7.98 -5.85 -1.12
CA ALA A 115 -7.61 -4.67 -0.34
C ALA A 115 -8.18 -4.69 1.09
N ASN A 116 -9.44 -5.11 1.24
CA ASN A 116 -10.11 -5.19 2.53
C ASN A 116 -9.57 -6.33 3.41
N ASP A 117 -9.30 -7.50 2.82
CA ASP A 117 -8.82 -8.68 3.54
C ASP A 117 -7.43 -8.46 4.14
N VAL A 118 -6.57 -7.70 3.45
CA VAL A 118 -5.23 -7.33 3.96
C VAL A 118 -5.25 -6.09 4.86
N GLY A 119 -6.41 -5.46 5.06
CA GLY A 119 -6.54 -4.24 5.85
C GLY A 119 -5.73 -3.07 5.28
N ALA A 120 -5.75 -2.89 3.95
CA ALA A 120 -4.96 -1.85 3.29
C ALA A 120 -5.31 -0.44 3.80
N ASP A 121 -4.29 0.34 4.19
CA ASP A 121 -4.44 1.77 4.53
C ASP A 121 -4.75 2.58 3.26
N ILE A 122 -4.08 2.25 2.15
CA ILE A 122 -4.33 2.82 0.83
C ILE A 122 -4.68 1.71 -0.16
N PHE A 123 -5.69 1.97 -0.97
CA PHE A 123 -5.98 1.28 -2.21
C PHE A 123 -5.82 2.26 -3.38
N ILE A 124 -4.97 1.91 -4.34
CA ILE A 124 -4.77 2.70 -5.56
C ILE A 124 -4.98 1.86 -6.79
N SER A 125 -5.99 2.22 -7.58
CA SER A 125 -6.27 1.59 -8.87
C SER A 125 -5.64 2.40 -10.01
N ILE A 126 -4.86 1.75 -10.88
CA ILE A 126 -4.10 2.39 -11.96
C ILE A 126 -4.69 2.01 -13.30
N HIS A 127 -5.12 3.01 -14.06
CA HIS A 127 -5.83 2.91 -15.33
C HIS A 127 -5.27 3.88 -16.38
N ALA A 128 -5.61 3.63 -17.65
CA ALA A 128 -5.41 4.58 -18.73
C ALA A 128 -6.72 4.77 -19.51
N ASN A 129 -7.14 6.02 -19.64
CA ASN A 129 -8.44 6.38 -20.15
C ASN A 129 -8.54 6.16 -21.66
N TYR A 130 -9.75 6.23 -22.19
CA TYR A 130 -9.99 6.20 -23.63
C TYR A 130 -11.29 6.91 -23.98
N PHE A 131 -11.27 7.71 -25.04
CA PHE A 131 -12.44 8.40 -25.52
C PHE A 131 -12.73 8.05 -26.98
N LYS A 132 -13.72 7.17 -27.18
CA LYS A 132 -14.08 6.61 -28.49
C LYS A 132 -14.47 7.66 -29.54
N ASP A 133 -15.07 8.77 -29.11
CA ASP A 133 -15.68 9.74 -30.03
C ASP A 133 -14.70 10.85 -30.45
N SER A 134 -13.49 10.92 -29.86
CA SER A 134 -12.49 11.93 -30.20
C SER A 134 -11.09 11.61 -29.70
N SER A 135 -10.11 11.61 -30.61
CA SER A 135 -8.69 11.56 -30.28
C SER A 135 -8.14 12.87 -29.70
N LYS A 136 -8.96 13.94 -29.61
CA LYS A 136 -8.55 15.24 -29.04
C LYS A 136 -8.64 15.27 -27.50
N VAL A 137 -9.41 14.36 -26.89
CA VAL A 137 -9.52 14.30 -25.44
C VAL A 137 -8.24 13.71 -24.87
N LYS A 138 -7.63 14.45 -23.95
CA LYS A 138 -6.31 14.17 -23.39
C LYS A 138 -6.20 14.67 -21.96
N GLY A 139 -5.21 14.18 -21.24
CA GLY A 139 -4.88 14.56 -19.88
C GLY A 139 -5.21 13.54 -18.80
N THR A 140 -4.75 13.82 -17.59
CA THR A 140 -4.89 12.96 -16.41
C THR A 140 -6.17 13.27 -15.62
N GLU A 141 -6.77 12.24 -15.03
CA GLU A 141 -7.85 12.36 -14.04
C GLU A 141 -7.51 11.54 -12.79
N VAL A 142 -7.84 12.04 -11.60
CA VAL A 142 -7.75 11.25 -10.36
C VAL A 142 -9.11 11.19 -9.71
N TRP A 143 -9.60 9.97 -9.54
CA TRP A 143 -10.91 9.65 -8.99
C TRP A 143 -10.76 9.29 -7.51
N CYS A 144 -11.67 9.80 -6.69
CA CYS A 144 -11.69 9.54 -5.25
C CYS A 144 -13.13 9.33 -4.77
N ARG A 145 -13.27 8.88 -3.52
CA ARG A 145 -14.57 8.74 -2.88
C ARG A 145 -15.15 10.10 -2.50
N PHE A 146 -16.38 10.38 -2.87
CA PHE A 146 -17.08 11.61 -2.54
C PHE A 146 -17.23 11.78 -1.02
N LYS A 147 -16.89 12.96 -0.49
CA LYS A 147 -16.95 13.29 0.95
C LYS A 147 -16.04 12.39 1.80
N ASN A 148 -14.91 11.94 1.26
CA ASN A 148 -13.87 11.28 2.02
C ASN A 148 -12.59 12.13 1.95
N THR A 149 -12.36 12.92 3.00
CA THR A 149 -11.25 13.89 3.07
C THR A 149 -9.90 13.27 2.81
N GLU A 150 -9.62 12.08 3.37
CA GLU A 150 -8.34 11.39 3.16
C GLU A 150 -8.14 10.99 1.70
N SER A 151 -9.18 10.46 1.05
CA SER A 151 -9.12 10.08 -0.38
C SER A 151 -9.02 11.31 -1.28
N GLU A 152 -9.70 12.41 -0.95
CA GLU A 152 -9.61 13.68 -1.67
C GLU A 152 -8.21 14.29 -1.55
N ASN A 153 -7.62 14.26 -0.34
CA ASN A 153 -6.27 14.75 -0.09
C ASN A 153 -5.22 13.94 -0.88
N LEU A 154 -5.27 12.60 -0.80
CA LEU A 154 -4.36 11.74 -1.56
C LEU A 154 -4.53 11.94 -3.08
N ALA A 155 -5.77 12.00 -3.56
CA ALA A 155 -6.05 12.22 -4.98
C ALA A 155 -5.55 13.58 -5.48
N LYS A 156 -5.70 14.62 -4.66
CA LYS A 156 -5.17 15.96 -4.96
C LYS A 156 -3.65 15.94 -5.00
N GLU A 157 -3.01 15.30 -4.05
CA GLU A 157 -1.55 15.21 -4.02
C GLU A 157 -0.99 14.49 -5.25
N ILE A 158 -1.59 13.36 -5.63
CA ILE A 158 -1.23 12.64 -6.87
C ILE A 158 -1.44 13.53 -8.09
N SER A 159 -2.60 14.19 -8.21
CA SER A 159 -2.91 15.09 -9.33
C SER A 159 -1.95 16.28 -9.41
N ASP A 160 -1.52 16.82 -8.27
CA ASP A 160 -0.54 17.90 -8.20
C ASP A 160 0.86 17.42 -8.60
N LYS A 161 1.29 16.22 -8.19
CA LYS A 161 2.59 15.66 -8.59
C LYS A 161 2.64 15.29 -10.07
N PHE A 162 1.50 14.91 -10.65
CA PHE A 162 1.43 14.68 -12.08
C PHE A 162 1.84 15.91 -12.87
N LYS A 163 1.66 17.15 -12.34
CA LYS A 163 2.03 18.43 -12.97
C LYS A 163 3.44 18.52 -13.55
N ASN A 164 4.36 17.67 -13.09
CA ASN A 164 5.75 17.69 -13.49
C ASN A 164 6.13 16.62 -14.53
N ILE A 165 5.20 15.77 -14.99
CA ILE A 165 5.48 14.60 -15.86
C ILE A 165 5.23 14.91 -17.36
N GLY A 166 4.95 16.17 -17.71
CA GLY A 166 4.77 16.58 -19.11
C GLY A 166 3.44 16.15 -19.77
N PHE A 167 2.45 15.72 -18.98
CA PHE A 167 1.11 15.39 -19.47
C PHE A 167 0.46 16.59 -20.18
N THR A 168 -0.42 16.28 -21.12
CA THR A 168 -0.95 17.26 -22.07
C THR A 168 -2.03 18.18 -21.48
N LYS A 169 -2.71 17.77 -20.39
CA LYS A 169 -3.73 18.53 -19.65
C LYS A 169 -4.02 17.95 -18.26
N ASN A 170 -4.09 18.76 -17.20
CA ASN A 170 -4.58 18.29 -15.89
C ASN A 170 -6.10 18.46 -15.88
N ARG A 171 -6.85 17.36 -15.80
CA ARG A 171 -8.32 17.41 -15.79
C ARG A 171 -8.89 17.40 -14.37
N GLY A 172 -8.05 17.31 -13.34
CA GLY A 172 -8.40 17.48 -11.94
C GLY A 172 -9.02 16.26 -11.29
N LEU A 173 -9.61 16.50 -10.11
CA LEU A 173 -10.28 15.47 -9.34
C LEU A 173 -11.64 15.11 -9.96
N ARG A 174 -12.04 13.87 -9.76
CA ARG A 174 -13.34 13.31 -10.11
C ARG A 174 -13.86 12.49 -8.94
N TYR A 175 -15.17 12.27 -8.92
CA TYR A 175 -15.81 11.51 -7.86
C TYR A 175 -16.33 10.18 -8.41
N GLU A 176 -16.04 9.11 -7.70
CA GLU A 176 -16.50 7.75 -7.96
C GLU A 176 -17.99 7.65 -8.27
N ARG A 177 -18.83 8.49 -7.64
CA ARG A 177 -20.28 8.52 -7.82
C ARG A 177 -20.70 8.90 -9.25
N ASP A 178 -19.88 9.67 -9.97
CA ASP A 178 -20.22 10.17 -11.31
C ASP A 178 -20.12 9.06 -12.37
N LYS A 179 -19.32 8.02 -12.10
CA LYS A 179 -19.18 6.81 -12.95
C LYS A 179 -19.61 5.51 -12.26
N GLY A 180 -20.00 5.58 -10.99
CA GLY A 180 -20.31 4.41 -10.18
C GLY A 180 -19.13 3.46 -9.95
N LEU A 181 -17.90 3.98 -9.75
CA LEU A 181 -16.69 3.17 -9.65
C LEU A 181 -16.73 2.23 -8.44
N TYR A 182 -16.92 0.94 -8.70
CA TYR A 182 -17.16 -0.07 -7.67
C TYR A 182 -16.00 -0.18 -6.68
N VAL A 183 -14.77 -0.21 -7.21
CA VAL A 183 -13.57 -0.46 -6.39
C VAL A 183 -13.29 0.65 -5.37
N LEU A 184 -13.67 1.89 -5.68
CA LEU A 184 -13.56 2.99 -4.73
C LEU A 184 -14.63 2.92 -3.66
N ARG A 185 -15.89 2.65 -4.02
CA ARG A 185 -17.00 2.60 -3.05
C ARG A 185 -16.88 1.44 -2.05
N ASN A 186 -16.28 0.33 -2.45
CA ASN A 186 -16.30 -0.93 -1.69
C ASN A 186 -14.95 -1.29 -1.03
N THR A 187 -14.01 -0.35 -1.01
CA THR A 187 -12.74 -0.52 -0.28
C THR A 187 -12.77 0.31 0.99
N ASN A 188 -12.39 -0.31 2.12
CA ASN A 188 -12.50 0.28 3.46
C ASN A 188 -11.45 1.36 3.72
N GLY A 189 -10.22 1.15 3.24
CA GLY A 189 -9.13 2.13 3.34
C GLY A 189 -9.33 3.34 2.44
N VAL A 190 -8.31 4.21 2.42
CA VAL A 190 -8.25 5.38 1.53
C VAL A 190 -8.18 4.88 0.10
N ALA A 191 -9.13 5.27 -0.76
CA ALA A 191 -9.27 4.67 -2.08
C ALA A 191 -9.24 5.75 -3.18
N VAL A 192 -8.28 5.59 -4.10
CA VAL A 192 -8.13 6.44 -5.28
C VAL A 192 -7.98 5.61 -6.55
N LEU A 193 -8.41 6.15 -7.69
CA LEU A 193 -8.18 5.58 -9.01
C LEU A 193 -7.55 6.63 -9.91
N VAL A 194 -6.42 6.31 -10.52
CA VAL A 194 -5.70 7.22 -11.42
C VAL A 194 -5.96 6.82 -12.86
N GLU A 195 -6.35 7.80 -13.67
CA GLU A 195 -6.40 7.72 -15.12
C GLU A 195 -5.19 8.49 -15.65
N LEU A 196 -4.15 7.76 -16.07
CA LEU A 196 -2.83 8.32 -16.36
C LEU A 196 -2.79 9.18 -17.63
N GLY A 197 -3.80 9.11 -18.49
CA GLY A 197 -3.88 9.78 -19.78
C GLY A 197 -4.87 9.07 -20.68
N TYR A 198 -5.10 9.56 -21.90
CA TYR A 198 -6.02 8.94 -22.86
C TYR A 198 -5.24 8.17 -23.94
N LEU A 199 -5.39 6.85 -23.98
CA LEU A 199 -4.83 5.99 -25.03
C LEU A 199 -5.42 6.29 -26.43
N SER A 200 -6.55 7.00 -26.49
CA SER A 200 -7.12 7.50 -27.76
C SER A 200 -6.40 8.75 -28.29
N ASN A 201 -5.53 9.39 -27.49
CA ASN A 201 -4.77 10.57 -27.87
C ASN A 201 -3.30 10.22 -28.09
N VAL A 202 -2.76 10.62 -29.24
CA VAL A 202 -1.38 10.30 -29.65
C VAL A 202 -0.35 10.87 -28.66
N GLN A 203 -0.48 12.13 -28.26
CA GLN A 203 0.47 12.77 -27.34
C GLN A 203 0.49 12.12 -25.96
N ASP A 204 -0.69 11.81 -25.39
CA ASP A 204 -0.75 11.06 -24.13
C ASP A 204 -0.17 9.66 -24.29
N THR A 205 -0.46 8.97 -25.39
CA THR A 205 0.05 7.61 -25.64
C THR A 205 1.56 7.61 -25.73
N GLU A 206 2.18 8.54 -26.47
CA GLU A 206 3.64 8.68 -26.57
C GLU A 206 4.30 8.87 -25.19
N ILE A 207 3.69 9.68 -24.31
CA ILE A 207 4.18 9.86 -22.94
C ILE A 207 4.02 8.57 -22.15
N LEU A 208 2.83 7.95 -22.19
CA LEU A 208 2.52 6.73 -21.42
C LEU A 208 3.44 5.55 -21.76
N ILE A 209 3.83 5.40 -23.03
CA ILE A 209 4.69 4.29 -23.46
C ILE A 209 6.18 4.59 -23.28
N SER A 210 6.55 5.86 -23.10
CA SER A 210 7.94 6.26 -22.89
C SER A 210 8.44 5.84 -21.50
N GLU A 211 9.71 5.46 -21.41
CA GLU A 211 10.31 5.09 -20.12
C GLU A 211 10.32 6.26 -19.12
N GLU A 212 10.51 7.50 -19.61
CA GLU A 212 10.46 8.69 -18.75
C GLU A 212 9.05 8.93 -18.20
N GLY A 213 8.01 8.79 -19.03
CA GLY A 213 6.62 8.93 -18.58
C GLY A 213 6.23 7.86 -17.56
N LYS A 214 6.53 6.59 -17.83
CA LYS A 214 6.27 5.48 -16.88
C LYS A 214 6.98 5.70 -15.54
N LYS A 215 8.26 6.08 -15.57
CA LYS A 215 9.05 6.38 -14.37
C LYS A 215 8.49 7.60 -13.64
N GLY A 216 8.11 8.65 -14.37
CA GLY A 216 7.50 9.85 -13.82
C GLY A 216 6.20 9.55 -13.07
N TYR A 217 5.29 8.78 -13.68
CA TYR A 217 4.05 8.36 -13.04
C TYR A 217 4.29 7.51 -11.80
N ALA A 218 5.19 6.52 -11.92
CA ALA A 218 5.53 5.66 -10.79
C ALA A 218 6.12 6.46 -9.62
N ASN A 219 7.03 7.41 -9.89
CA ASN A 219 7.61 8.28 -8.88
C ASN A 219 6.56 9.17 -8.22
N ALA A 220 5.71 9.85 -9.00
CA ALA A 220 4.69 10.74 -8.47
C ALA A 220 3.68 10.02 -7.59
N ILE A 221 3.21 8.84 -8.02
CA ILE A 221 2.31 8.01 -7.22
C ILE A 221 3.00 7.59 -5.92
N SER A 222 4.22 7.06 -6.01
CA SER A 222 4.95 6.56 -4.86
C SER A 222 5.26 7.66 -3.84
N GLU A 223 5.65 8.84 -4.31
CA GLU A 223 5.93 10.00 -3.46
C GLU A 223 4.67 10.48 -2.74
N ALA A 224 3.50 10.53 -3.40
CA ALA A 224 2.24 10.87 -2.75
C ALA A 224 1.85 9.86 -1.67
N ILE A 225 2.05 8.57 -1.93
CA ILE A 225 1.80 7.50 -0.97
C ILE A 225 2.71 7.62 0.26
N MET A 226 4.02 7.84 0.05
CA MET A 226 4.97 8.02 1.14
C MET A 226 4.66 9.27 1.97
N ASN A 227 4.34 10.39 1.33
CA ASN A 227 3.96 11.62 2.03
C ASN A 227 2.68 11.42 2.86
N TYR A 228 1.68 10.73 2.30
CA TYR A 228 0.47 10.39 3.05
C TYR A 228 0.79 9.55 4.29
N ARG A 229 1.58 8.47 4.14
CA ARG A 229 2.02 7.63 5.27
C ARG A 229 2.73 8.47 6.34
N ASP A 230 3.72 9.27 5.95
CA ASP A 230 4.52 10.06 6.89
C ASP A 230 3.67 11.08 7.66
N ASN A 231 2.65 11.64 7.01
CA ASN A 231 1.69 12.53 7.67
C ASN A 231 0.80 11.77 8.67
N GLN A 232 0.38 10.54 8.36
CA GLN A 232 -0.36 9.70 9.28
C GLN A 232 0.48 9.30 10.49
N GLU A 233 1.75 8.94 10.29
CA GLU A 233 2.68 8.62 11.37
C GLU A 233 2.88 9.81 12.32
N LYS A 234 3.15 11.01 11.78
CA LYS A 234 3.28 12.25 12.57
C LYS A 234 2.01 12.56 13.36
N SER A 235 0.84 12.39 12.75
CA SER A 235 -0.45 12.61 13.44
C SER A 235 -0.65 11.63 14.60
N ARG A 236 -0.29 10.36 14.42
CA ARG A 236 -0.35 9.33 15.49
C ARG A 236 0.65 9.62 16.61
N GLU A 237 1.88 10.01 16.28
CA GLU A 237 2.90 10.39 17.27
C GLU A 237 2.45 11.60 18.12
N LYS A 238 1.87 12.61 17.46
CA LYS A 238 1.33 13.78 18.13
C LYS A 238 0.19 13.41 19.08
N GLN A 239 -0.78 12.61 18.61
CA GLN A 239 -1.90 12.16 19.44
C GLN A 239 -1.41 11.37 20.66
N TYR A 240 -0.46 10.44 20.47
CA TYR A 240 0.12 9.67 21.58
C TYR A 240 0.85 10.58 22.58
N SER A 241 1.59 11.59 22.10
CA SER A 241 2.28 12.54 22.97
C SER A 241 1.31 13.37 23.84
N GLU A 242 0.17 13.75 23.27
CA GLU A 242 -0.90 14.46 23.96
C GLU A 242 -1.57 13.56 25.01
N GLU A 243 -1.96 12.33 24.67
CA GLU A 243 -2.54 11.36 25.62
C GLU A 243 -1.61 11.03 26.80
N VAL A 244 -0.31 10.87 26.55
CA VAL A 244 0.69 10.63 27.60
C VAL A 244 0.84 11.87 28.50
N SER A 245 0.76 13.08 27.94
CA SER A 245 0.81 14.31 28.73
C SER A 245 -0.41 14.47 29.66
N VAL A 246 -1.61 14.16 29.16
CA VAL A 246 -2.86 14.23 29.93
C VAL A 246 -2.86 13.19 31.05
N SER A 247 -2.50 11.95 30.76
CA SER A 247 -2.43 10.88 31.78
C SER A 247 -1.42 11.19 32.89
N LYS A 248 -0.27 11.80 32.57
CA LYS A 248 0.69 12.28 33.58
C LYS A 248 0.10 13.41 34.44
N ALA A 249 -0.63 14.35 33.83
CA ALA A 249 -1.30 15.42 34.57
C ALA A 249 -2.37 14.88 35.53
N ASP A 250 -3.19 13.91 35.10
CA ASP A 250 -4.21 13.27 35.94
C ASP A 250 -3.62 12.52 37.13
N VAL A 251 -2.46 11.86 36.95
CA VAL A 251 -1.72 11.19 38.03
C VAL A 251 -1.18 12.22 39.03
N VAL A 252 -0.73 13.38 38.58
CA VAL A 252 -0.27 14.47 39.46
C VAL A 252 -1.44 15.05 40.25
N ILE A 253 -2.58 15.33 39.60
CA ILE A 253 -3.79 15.85 40.27
C ILE A 253 -4.28 14.88 41.34
N LYS A 254 -4.38 13.58 41.04
CA LYS A 254 -4.78 12.56 42.04
C LYS A 254 -3.83 12.49 43.23
N LYS A 255 -2.52 12.69 43.04
CA LYS A 255 -1.57 12.76 44.16
C LYS A 255 -1.74 14.01 45.01
N VAL A 256 -2.09 15.15 44.41
CA VAL A 256 -2.31 16.41 45.15
C VAL A 256 -3.59 16.31 45.99
N THR A 257 -4.69 15.80 45.44
CA THR A 257 -5.95 15.66 46.19
C THR A 257 -5.85 14.69 47.36
N VAL A 258 -5.10 13.58 47.20
CA VAL A 258 -4.86 12.63 48.31
C VAL A 258 -4.04 13.24 49.44
N LEU A 259 -3.15 14.20 49.14
CA LEU A 259 -2.34 14.90 50.16
C LEU A 259 -3.11 16.02 50.88
N GLU A 260 -4.19 16.53 50.28
CA GLU A 260 -5.07 17.53 50.90
C GLU A 260 -6.11 16.89 51.84
N ASP A 261 -6.52 15.64 51.59
CA ASP A 261 -7.45 14.89 52.45
C ASP A 261 -6.78 14.25 53.70
N GLU A 262 -5.45 14.27 53.81
CA GLU A 262 -4.68 13.74 54.96
C GLU A 262 -4.19 14.82 55.95
N LYS A 263 -4.72 16.05 55.89
CA LYS A 263 -4.44 17.14 56.85
C LYS A 263 -5.66 17.54 57.66
#